data_AF-A0A7X0IWU2-F1
#
_entry.id   AF-A0A7X0IWU2-F1
#
_cell.length_a   1.000
_cell.length_b   1.000
_cell.length_c   1.000
_cell.angle_alpha   90.00
_cell.angle_beta   90.00
_cell.angle_gamma   90.00
#
_symmetry.space_group_name_H-M   'P 1'
#
loop_
_entity.id
_entity.type
_entity.pdbx_description
1 polymer ?
#
loop_
_entity_poly.entity_id
_entity_poly.type
_entity_poly.pdbx_seq_one_letter_code
_entity_poly.pdbx_strand_id
1 'polypeptide(L)'
;MLDDSILPVALAAILGVICNIAAPLAAFWGAGKLPRWQLWFHSVAFLVVLLSPLIAMVLSLPDLFPDEEEPVGTRFAFLPLIVEAAIILLLYCLAGGMFLSKSAHSSIAAWHRGDRYL
;
A
#
# COMPACT_ATOMS: atom_id res chain seq x y z
N MET A 1 21.78 -1.02 31.56
CA MET A 1 21.22 0.17 30.91
C MET A 1 21.23 -0.11 29.42
N LEU A 2 20.19 -0.79 28.97
CA LEU A 2 19.91 -1.05 27.56
C LEU A 2 18.60 -0.28 27.33
N ASP A 3 18.69 1.05 27.29
CA ASP A 3 17.53 1.94 27.41
C ASP A 3 16.75 2.02 26.07
N ASP A 4 15.83 1.07 25.87
CA ASP A 4 14.38 1.21 25.68
C ASP A 4 13.75 2.43 24.95
N SER A 5 14.28 2.91 23.80
CA SER A 5 13.56 3.97 23.03
C SER A 5 13.61 3.91 21.50
N ILE A 6 13.89 2.74 20.90
CA ILE A 6 13.96 2.58 19.42
C ILE A 6 12.81 1.73 18.86
N LEU A 7 12.00 1.13 19.71
CA LEU A 7 10.96 0.16 19.29
C LEU A 7 9.97 0.72 18.24
N PRO A 8 9.44 1.96 18.34
CA PRO A 8 8.47 2.48 17.39
C PRO A 8 9.06 2.72 15.99
N VAL A 9 10.27 3.27 15.94
CA VAL A 9 10.98 3.58 14.68
C VAL A 9 11.39 2.31 13.97
N ALA A 10 11.97 1.35 14.70
CA ALA A 10 12.35 0.06 14.13
C ALA A 10 11.13 -0.70 13.60
N LEU A 11 10.02 -0.67 14.34
CA LEU A 11 8.77 -1.28 13.92
C LEU A 11 8.21 -0.62 12.65
N ALA A 12 8.17 0.71 12.60
CA ALA A 12 7.73 1.45 11.42
C ALA A 12 8.58 1.12 10.18
N ALA A 13 9.91 1.03 10.36
CA ALA A 13 10.83 0.67 9.29
C ALA A 13 10.61 -0.77 8.79
N ILE A 14 10.49 -1.73 9.71
CA ILE A 14 10.22 -3.14 9.37
C ILE A 14 8.88 -3.25 8.64
N LEU A 15 7.86 -2.56 9.13
CA LEU A 15 6.53 -2.56 8.52
C LEU A 15 6.57 -1.94 7.12
N GLY A 16 7.35 -0.87 6.92
CA GLY A 16 7.58 -0.28 5.60
C GLY A 16 8.22 -1.29 4.65
N VAL A 17 9.29 -1.97 5.07
CA VAL A 17 9.95 -2.98 4.24
C VAL A 17 9.00 -4.12 3.87
N ILE A 18 8.25 -4.65 4.84
CA ILE A 18 7.36 -5.80 4.59
C ILE A 18 6.13 -5.37 3.77
N CYS A 19 5.39 -4.37 4.22
CA CYS A 19 4.11 -4.00 3.63
C CYS A 19 4.27 -3.18 2.34
N ASN A 20 5.24 -2.27 2.28
CA ASN A 20 5.40 -1.34 1.17
C ASN A 20 6.40 -1.83 0.11
N ILE A 21 7.28 -2.79 0.42
CA ILE A 21 8.25 -3.33 -0.56
C ILE A 21 7.97 -4.80 -0.87
N ALA A 22 7.98 -5.67 0.15
CA ALA A 22 7.85 -7.10 -0.08
C ALA A 22 6.45 -7.49 -0.60
N ALA A 23 5.37 -6.88 -0.07
CA ALA A 23 4.01 -7.21 -0.52
C ALA A 23 3.75 -6.86 -2.00
N PRO A 24 4.10 -5.65 -2.50
CA PRO A 24 4.00 -5.35 -3.92
C PRO A 24 4.89 -6.25 -4.79
N LEU A 25 6.12 -6.53 -4.36
CA LEU A 25 7.02 -7.41 -5.10
C LEU A 25 6.46 -8.83 -5.22
N ALA A 26 5.92 -9.37 -4.12
CA ALA A 26 5.24 -10.66 -4.10
C ALA A 26 4.01 -10.66 -5.00
N ALA A 27 3.25 -9.55 -5.07
CA ALA A 27 2.11 -9.43 -5.98
C ALA A 27 2.54 -9.46 -7.45
N PHE A 28 3.61 -8.75 -7.82
CA PHE A 28 4.15 -8.81 -9.19
C PHE A 28 4.63 -10.22 -9.54
N TRP A 29 5.33 -10.88 -8.62
CA TRP A 29 5.79 -12.25 -8.83
C TRP A 29 4.62 -13.24 -8.98
N GLY A 30 3.63 -13.16 -8.10
CA GLY A 30 2.43 -14.01 -8.13
C GLY A 30 1.59 -13.79 -9.38
N ALA A 31 1.39 -12.54 -9.77
CA ALA A 31 0.73 -12.18 -11.03
C ALA A 31 1.42 -12.78 -12.26
N GLY A 32 2.76 -12.81 -12.27
CA GLY A 32 3.54 -13.42 -13.35
C GLY A 32 3.41 -14.95 -13.42
N LYS A 33 3.16 -15.62 -12.29
CA LYS A 33 2.96 -17.08 -12.24
C LYS A 33 1.53 -17.50 -12.53
N LEU A 34 0.54 -16.69 -12.12
CA LEU A 34 -0.88 -17.03 -12.17
C LEU A 34 -1.67 -15.83 -12.73
N PRO A 35 -1.65 -15.61 -14.06
CA PRO A 35 -2.23 -14.41 -14.67
C PRO A 35 -3.74 -14.29 -14.46
N ARG A 36 -4.45 -15.42 -14.30
CA ARG A 36 -5.89 -15.42 -14.00
C ARG A 36 -6.22 -14.78 -12.65
N TRP A 37 -5.28 -14.79 -11.71
CA TRP A 37 -5.43 -14.24 -10.35
C TRP A 37 -4.62 -12.94 -10.17
N GLN A 38 -4.10 -12.36 -11.25
CA GLN A 38 -3.27 -11.16 -11.22
C GLN A 38 -3.93 -10.00 -10.46
N LEU A 39 -5.21 -9.72 -10.75
CA LEU A 39 -5.95 -8.65 -10.07
C LEU A 39 -6.07 -8.92 -8.57
N TRP A 40 -6.30 -10.17 -8.17
CA TRP A 40 -6.39 -10.55 -6.76
C TRP A 40 -5.08 -10.30 -6.01
N PHE A 41 -3.93 -10.69 -6.57
CA PHE A 41 -2.63 -10.42 -5.94
C PHE A 41 -2.39 -8.93 -5.74
N HIS A 42 -2.70 -8.13 -6.76
CA HIS A 42 -2.56 -6.67 -6.72
C HIS A 42 -3.56 -6.01 -5.77
N SER A 43 -4.80 -6.50 -5.69
CA SER A 43 -5.80 -6.01 -4.73
C SER A 43 -5.40 -6.29 -3.29
N VAL A 44 -4.88 -7.50 -3.01
CA VAL A 44 -4.40 -7.84 -1.66
C VAL A 44 -3.20 -6.98 -1.28
N ALA A 45 -2.21 -6.82 -2.16
CA ALA A 45 -1.07 -5.94 -1.89
C ALA A 45 -1.49 -4.48 -1.69
N PHE A 46 -2.44 -3.97 -2.47
CA PHE A 46 -3.00 -2.64 -2.27
C PHE A 46 -3.59 -2.47 -0.87
N LEU A 47 -4.39 -3.43 -0.40
CA LEU A 47 -4.96 -3.39 0.95
C LEU A 47 -3.88 -3.47 2.04
N VAL A 48 -2.86 -4.31 1.85
CA VAL A 48 -1.74 -4.40 2.80
C VAL A 48 -1.00 -3.07 2.92
N VAL A 49 -0.70 -2.42 1.79
CA VAL A 49 -0.06 -1.09 1.77
C VAL A 49 -0.98 -0.03 2.39
N LEU A 50 -2.28 -0.07 2.10
CA LEU A 50 -3.26 0.87 2.65
C LEU A 50 -3.36 0.79 4.17
N LEU A 51 -3.33 -0.42 4.71
CA LEU A 51 -3.47 -0.67 6.13
C LEU A 51 -2.15 -0.54 6.90
N SER A 52 -1.00 -0.52 6.23
CA SER A 52 0.30 -0.51 6.90
C SER A 52 0.48 0.66 7.88
N PRO A 53 0.10 1.91 7.57
CA PRO A 53 0.27 3.01 8.53
C PRO A 53 -0.70 2.89 9.72
N LEU A 54 -1.90 2.34 9.49
CA LEU A 54 -2.88 2.10 10.56
C LEU A 54 -2.38 1.03 11.52
N ILE A 55 -1.80 -0.06 11.01
CA ILE A 55 -1.20 -1.12 11.82
C ILE A 55 -0.05 -0.56 12.64
N ALA A 56 0.82 0.27 12.04
CA ALA A 56 1.92 0.91 12.76
C ALA A 56 1.42 1.78 13.93
N MET A 57 0.38 2.58 13.69
CA MET A 57 -0.26 3.42 14.71
C MET A 57 -0.89 2.59 15.84
N VAL A 58 -1.52 1.47 15.51
CA VAL A 58 -2.12 0.58 16.52
C VAL A 58 -1.04 -0.08 17.38
N LEU A 59 0.05 -0.52 16.76
CA LEU A 59 1.16 -1.15 17.46
C LEU A 59 1.97 -0.17 18.31
N SER A 60 1.86 1.14 18.05
CA SER A 60 2.50 2.18 18.85
C SER A 60 1.62 2.77 19.97
N LEU A 61 0.36 2.33 20.10
CA LEU A 61 -0.54 2.74 21.19
C LEU A 61 -0.02 2.45 22.62
N PRO A 62 0.69 1.34 22.92
CA PRO A 62 1.16 1.11 24.29
C PRO A 62 2.19 2.15 24.74
N ASP A 63 2.96 2.74 23.82
CA ASP A 63 3.90 3.84 24.09
C ASP A 63 3.21 5.22 24.14
N LEU A 64 1.91 5.31 23.81
CA LEU A 64 1.15 6.56 23.70
C LEU A 64 0.45 6.97 25.01
N PHE A 65 0.52 6.16 26.07
CA PHE A 65 0.09 6.55 27.42
C PHE A 65 1.25 7.29 28.09
N PRO A 66 1.22 8.63 28.14
CA PRO A 66 2.40 9.41 28.44
C PRO A 66 2.44 9.67 29.94
N ASP A 67 3.30 8.93 30.65
CA ASP A 67 3.79 9.44 31.94
C ASP A 67 5.01 10.35 31.75
N GLU A 68 5.64 10.40 30.56
CA GLU A 68 6.83 11.23 30.32
C GLU A 68 6.79 11.98 28.97
N GLU A 69 7.41 13.17 28.95
CA GLU A 69 7.45 14.10 27.80
C GLU A 69 8.04 13.42 26.55
N GLU A 70 7.21 13.17 25.55
CA GLU A 70 7.62 12.57 24.28
C GLU A 70 8.76 13.38 23.63
N PRO A 71 9.93 12.76 23.35
CA PRO A 71 11.03 13.44 22.68
C PRO A 71 10.59 13.90 21.29
N VAL A 72 11.00 15.11 20.90
CA VAL A 72 10.56 15.80 19.66
C VAL A 72 10.74 14.94 18.40
N GLY A 73 11.71 14.00 18.40
CA GLY A 73 11.99 13.08 17.29
C GLY A 73 10.95 11.98 17.04
N THR A 74 10.12 11.62 18.03
CA THR A 74 9.16 10.49 17.92
C THR A 74 7.96 10.85 17.06
N ARG A 75 7.62 12.14 16.97
CA ARG A 75 6.43 12.68 16.27
C ARG A 75 6.43 12.41 14.76
N PHE A 76 7.61 12.23 14.16
CA PHE A 76 7.77 11.98 12.73
C PHE A 76 8.25 10.55 12.41
N ALA A 77 8.34 9.66 13.39
CA ALA A 77 8.81 8.29 13.21
C ALA A 77 8.03 7.52 12.13
N PHE A 78 6.73 7.80 11.98
CA PHE A 78 5.86 7.16 10.99
C PHE A 78 5.78 7.90 9.66
N LEU A 79 6.34 9.11 9.56
CA LEU A 79 6.23 9.92 8.34
C LEU A 79 6.82 9.20 7.10
N PRO A 80 7.99 8.54 7.17
CA PRO A 80 8.51 7.77 6.04
C PRO A 80 7.54 6.67 5.59
N LEU A 81 7.01 5.89 6.54
CA LEU A 81 6.05 4.81 6.26
C LEU A 81 4.78 5.33 5.58
N ILE A 82 4.23 6.44 6.07
CA ILE A 82 3.03 7.09 5.51
C ILE A 82 3.29 7.58 4.09
N VAL A 83 4.42 8.25 3.87
CA VAL A 83 4.80 8.79 2.55
C VAL A 83 5.00 7.67 1.54
N GLU A 84 5.71 6.60 1.91
CA GLU A 84 5.90 5.43 1.06
C GLU A 84 4.56 4.79 0.68
N ALA A 85 3.70 4.54 1.67
CA ALA A 85 2.37 3.96 1.44
C ALA A 85 1.55 4.86 0.50
N ALA A 86 1.54 6.17 0.72
CA ALA A 86 0.82 7.12 -0.13
C ALA A 86 1.31 7.09 -1.59
N ILE A 87 2.63 7.06 -1.82
CA ILE A 87 3.21 6.98 -3.16
C ILE A 87 2.77 5.69 -3.85
N ILE A 88 2.86 4.54 -3.16
CA ILE A 88 2.50 3.25 -3.74
C ILE A 88 1.01 3.18 -4.05
N LEU A 89 0.15 3.65 -3.14
CA LEU A 89 -1.29 3.72 -3.37
C LEU A 89 -1.63 4.61 -4.57
N LEU A 90 -0.96 5.76 -4.71
CA LEU A 90 -1.13 6.63 -5.87
C LEU A 90 -0.78 5.91 -7.18
N LEU A 91 0.32 5.15 -7.19
CA LEU A 91 0.70 4.35 -8.36
C LEU A 91 -0.34 3.27 -8.68
N TYR A 92 -0.89 2.60 -7.66
CA TYR A 92 -1.98 1.64 -7.83
C TYR A 92 -3.25 2.29 -8.38
N CYS A 93 -3.63 3.47 -7.85
CA CYS A 93 -4.77 4.23 -8.35
C CYS A 93 -4.58 4.65 -9.82
N LEU A 94 -3.38 5.10 -10.19
CA LEU A 94 -3.06 5.46 -11.56
C LEU A 94 -3.14 4.24 -12.49
N ALA A 95 -2.55 3.12 -12.09
CA ALA A 95 -2.61 1.87 -12.84
C ALA A 95 -4.06 1.37 -13.00
N GLY A 96 -4.85 1.44 -11.94
CA GLY A 96 -6.28 1.11 -11.95
C GLY A 96 -7.08 2.03 -12.88
N GLY A 97 -6.84 3.34 -12.82
CA GLY A 97 -7.46 4.32 -13.71
C GLY A 97 -7.13 4.07 -15.18
N MET A 98 -5.86 3.76 -15.49
CA MET A 98 -5.45 3.37 -16.85
C MET A 98 -6.13 2.08 -17.31
N PHE A 99 -6.26 1.09 -16.44
CA PHE A 99 -6.94 -0.17 -16.76
C PHE A 99 -8.43 0.07 -17.05
N LEU A 100 -9.11 0.86 -16.21
CA LEU A 100 -10.52 1.23 -16.41
C LEU A 100 -10.72 2.05 -17.69
N SER A 101 -9.84 3.00 -17.99
CA SER A 101 -9.90 3.79 -19.23
C SER A 101 -9.79 2.90 -20.47
N LYS A 102 -8.84 1.96 -20.49
CA LYS A 102 -8.69 0.98 -21.59
C LYS A 102 -9.94 0.11 -21.73
N SER A 103 -10.49 -0.35 -20.60
CA SER A 103 -11.74 -1.13 -20.59
C SER A 103 -12.89 -0.35 -21.20
N ALA A 104 -13.10 0.90 -20.78
CA ALA A 104 -14.16 1.77 -21.30
C ALA A 104 -13.99 2.07 -22.80
N HIS A 105 -12.77 2.36 -23.25
CA HIS A 105 -12.50 2.54 -24.68
C HIS A 105 -12.81 1.28 -25.50
N SER A 106 -12.46 0.10 -24.97
CA SER A 106 -12.73 -1.17 -25.64
C SER A 106 -14.23 -1.46 -25.74
N SER A 107 -15.01 -1.17 -24.71
CA SER A 107 -16.46 -1.38 -24.72
C SER A 107 -17.16 -0.42 -25.68
N ILE A 108 -16.75 0.85 -25.71
CA ILE A 108 -17.28 1.84 -26.65
C ILE A 108 -16.96 1.44 -28.10
N ALA A 109 -15.72 1.00 -28.38
CA ALA A 109 -15.33 0.55 -29.71
C ALA A 109 -16.09 -0.70 -30.17
N ALA A 110 -16.35 -1.65 -29.25
CA ALA A 110 -17.16 -2.83 -29.54
C ALA A 110 -18.62 -2.46 -29.86
N TRP A 111 -19.21 -1.52 -29.11
CA TRP A 111 -20.56 -1.02 -29.36
C TRP A 111 -20.70 -0.34 -30.74
N HIS A 112 -19.80 0.58 -31.08
CA HIS A 112 -19.77 1.22 -32.41
C HIS A 112 -19.48 0.28 -33.58
N ARG A 113 -18.91 -0.90 -33.31
CA ARG A 113 -18.74 -1.94 -34.33
C ARG A 113 -20.03 -2.76 -34.47
N GLY A 114 -20.72 -3.07 -33.38
CA GLY A 114 -22.02 -3.75 -33.40
C GLY A 114 -23.10 -2.97 -34.16
N ASP A 115 -23.17 -1.65 -33.97
CA ASP A 115 -24.12 -0.77 -34.67
C ASP A 115 -23.87 -0.66 -36.19
N ARG A 116 -22.69 -1.06 -36.69
CA ARG A 116 -22.38 -1.07 -38.13
C ARG A 116 -22.82 -2.34 -38.86
N TYR A 117 -23.25 -3.36 -38.13
CA TYR A 117 -23.71 -4.64 -38.67
C TYR A 117 -25.23 -4.86 -38.51
N LEU A 118 -25.95 -3.83 -38.04
CA LEU A 118 -27.41 -3.71 -38.07
C LEU A 118 -27.82 -2.72 -39.17
#